data_AF-A0A4R5V2Q2-F1
#
_entry.id   AF-A0A4R5V2Q2-F1
#
_cell.length_a   1.000
_cell.length_b   1.000
_cell.length_c   1.000
_cell.angle_alpha   90.00
_cell.angle_beta   90.00
_cell.angle_gamma   90.00
#
_symmetry.space_group_name_H-M   'P 1'
#
loop_
_entity.id
_entity.type
_entity.pdbx_description
1 polymer ?
#
loop_
_entity_poly.entity_id
_entity_poly.type
_entity_poly.pdbx_seq_one_letter_code
_entity_poly.pdbx_strand_id
1 'polypeptide(L)'
;MEERKKPIFDKRIFWDVNFENLDYDKKYKFVIERVFERGDVPDIRNCRRYYGDDLIREVLLNAKFLSKTTLYLAAAVVDRPIEDFRCYKLRQSNPELYPY
;
A
#
# COMPACT_ATOMS: atom_id res chain seq x y z
N MET A 1 13.13 -5.05 -21.36
CA MET A 1 12.34 -5.05 -20.11
C MET A 1 13.02 -6.05 -19.20
N GLU A 2 13.65 -5.60 -18.12
CA GLU A 2 14.25 -6.52 -17.14
C GLU A 2 13.17 -7.38 -16.49
N GLU A 3 13.38 -8.70 -16.49
CA GLU A 3 12.55 -9.62 -15.72
C GLU A 3 12.67 -9.29 -14.23
N ARG A 4 11.67 -8.59 -13.70
CA ARG A 4 11.58 -8.35 -12.27
C ARG A 4 11.30 -9.68 -11.60
N LYS A 5 12.20 -10.13 -10.72
CA LYS A 5 11.97 -11.32 -9.91
C LYS A 5 10.71 -11.09 -9.06
N LYS A 6 9.68 -11.91 -9.30
CA LYS A 6 8.40 -11.80 -8.58
C LYS A 6 8.65 -11.82 -7.06
N PRO A 7 8.06 -10.90 -6.30
CA PRO A 7 8.20 -10.86 -4.86
C PRO A 7 7.43 -12.04 -4.27
N ILE A 8 7.91 -12.54 -3.13
CA ILE A 8 7.20 -13.54 -2.34
C ILE A 8 6.48 -12.77 -1.24
N PHE A 9 5.15 -12.86 -1.24
CA PHE A 9 4.28 -12.30 -0.21
C PHE A 9 3.58 -13.44 0.54
N ASP A 10 3.27 -13.23 1.82
CA ASP A 10 2.41 -14.15 2.55
C ASP A 10 0.99 -14.16 1.94
N LYS A 11 0.46 -15.35 1.65
CA LYS A 11 -0.88 -15.54 1.07
C LYS A 11 -1.97 -14.92 1.95
N ARG A 12 -1.77 -14.82 3.26
CA ARG A 12 -2.73 -14.24 4.22
C ARG A 12 -3.02 -12.77 3.95
N ILE A 13 -2.09 -12.02 3.34
CA ILE A 13 -2.29 -10.61 2.95
C ILE A 13 -3.49 -10.49 2.00
N PHE A 14 -3.65 -11.50 1.14
CA PHE A 14 -4.60 -11.55 0.04
C PHE A 14 -5.74 -12.54 0.29
N TRP A 15 -6.09 -12.80 1.55
CA TRP A 15 -7.07 -13.83 1.93
C TRP A 15 -8.45 -13.69 1.26
N ASP A 16 -8.83 -12.48 0.85
CA ASP A 16 -10.10 -12.13 0.21
C ASP A 16 -10.06 -12.14 -1.33
N VAL A 17 -8.95 -12.54 -1.94
CA VAL A 17 -8.82 -12.67 -3.40
C VAL A 17 -8.23 -14.01 -3.81
N ASN A 18 -8.53 -14.44 -5.03
CA ASN A 18 -7.88 -15.61 -5.60
C ASN A 18 -6.40 -15.28 -5.92
N PHE A 19 -5.51 -15.69 -5.02
CA PHE A 19 -4.07 -15.42 -5.10
C PHE A 19 -3.42 -15.97 -6.39
N GLU A 20 -3.91 -17.09 -6.91
CA GLU A 20 -3.34 -17.72 -8.11
C GLU A 20 -3.57 -16.88 -9.38
N ASN A 21 -4.64 -16.09 -9.39
CA ASN A 21 -5.00 -15.21 -10.49
C ASN A 21 -4.57 -13.74 -10.27
N LEU A 22 -3.85 -13.45 -9.19
CA LEU A 22 -3.44 -12.09 -8.85
C LEU A 22 -2.25 -11.66 -9.72
N ASP A 23 -2.52 -10.79 -10.69
CA ASP A 23 -1.50 -10.16 -11.53
C ASP A 23 -0.89 -8.95 -10.80
N TYR A 24 0.36 -9.10 -10.35
CA TYR A 24 1.04 -8.11 -9.52
C TYR A 24 1.33 -6.81 -10.27
N ASP A 25 1.52 -6.88 -11.58
CA ASP A 25 1.86 -5.72 -12.40
C ASP A 25 0.58 -4.97 -12.80
N LYS A 26 -0.48 -5.68 -13.20
CA LYS A 26 -1.76 -5.03 -13.55
C LYS A 26 -2.51 -4.49 -12.35
N LYS A 27 -2.34 -5.11 -11.17
CA LYS A 27 -3.03 -4.73 -9.92
C LYS A 27 -2.09 -4.11 -8.89
N TYR A 28 -0.99 -3.50 -9.32
CA TYR A 28 0.04 -2.93 -8.43
C TYR A 28 -0.54 -2.04 -7.32
N LYS A 29 -1.51 -1.16 -7.61
CA LYS A 29 -2.14 -0.30 -6.59
C LYS A 29 -2.75 -1.11 -5.45
N PHE A 30 -3.56 -2.11 -5.82
CA PHE A 30 -4.20 -3.01 -4.87
C PHE A 30 -3.18 -3.83 -4.09
N VAL A 31 -2.15 -4.36 -4.75
CA VAL A 31 -1.10 -5.16 -4.10
C VAL A 31 -0.33 -4.32 -3.08
N ILE A 32 0.12 -3.13 -3.46
CA ILE A 32 0.86 -2.21 -2.58
C ILE A 32 -0.01 -1.83 -1.37
N GLU A 33 -1.24 -1.38 -1.60
CA GLU A 33 -2.16 -1.02 -0.50
C GLU A 33 -2.36 -2.18 0.47
N ARG A 34 -2.57 -3.41 -0.02
CA ARG A 34 -2.78 -4.58 0.85
C ARG A 34 -1.53 -5.01 1.61
N VAL A 35 -0.35 -4.94 0.99
CA VAL A 35 0.91 -5.23 1.67
C VAL A 35 1.14 -4.26 2.82
N PHE A 36 0.87 -2.96 2.63
CA PHE A 36 1.02 -1.99 3.72
C PHE A 36 -0.06 -2.13 4.80
N GLU A 37 -1.28 -2.52 4.45
CA GLU A 37 -2.37 -2.69 5.41
C GLU A 37 -2.28 -3.98 6.23
N ARG A 38 -1.72 -5.05 5.67
CA ARG A 38 -1.82 -6.41 6.26
C ARG A 38 -0.52 -7.19 6.28
N GLY A 39 0.50 -6.75 5.55
CA GLY A 39 1.80 -7.39 5.48
C GLY A 39 2.70 -6.99 6.64
N ASP A 40 3.79 -7.72 6.77
CA ASP A 40 4.84 -7.44 7.75
C ASP A 40 6.04 -6.68 7.14
N VAL A 41 7.09 -6.49 7.93
CA VAL A 41 8.30 -5.80 7.49
C VAL A 41 8.98 -6.49 6.29
N PRO A 42 9.18 -7.83 6.29
CA PRO A 42 9.60 -8.58 5.09
C PRO A 42 8.75 -8.31 3.86
N ASP A 43 7.42 -8.35 3.96
CA ASP A 43 6.51 -8.13 2.83
C ASP A 43 6.66 -6.72 2.27
N ILE A 44 6.67 -5.70 3.14
CA ILE A 44 6.86 -4.30 2.75
C ILE A 44 8.21 -4.12 2.05
N ARG A 45 9.28 -4.74 2.56
CA ARG A 45 10.61 -4.67 1.93
C ARG A 45 10.63 -5.33 0.55
N ASN A 46 9.98 -6.48 0.40
CA ASN A 46 9.88 -7.16 -0.90
C ASN A 46 9.05 -6.34 -1.89
N CYS A 47 7.96 -5.74 -1.43
CA CYS A 47 7.11 -4.84 -2.21
C CYS A 47 7.94 -3.65 -2.74
N ARG A 48 8.73 -3.01 -1.86
CA ARG A 48 9.65 -1.91 -2.24
C ARG A 48 10.69 -2.31 -3.26
N ARG A 49 11.31 -3.47 -3.09
CA ARG A 49 12.29 -3.99 -4.05
C ARG A 49 11.68 -4.28 -5.43
N TYR A 50 10.43 -4.74 -5.47
CA TYR A 50 9.78 -5.15 -6.72
C TYR A 50 9.19 -3.98 -7.51
N TYR A 51 8.48 -3.08 -6.83
CA TYR A 51 7.78 -1.96 -7.49
C TYR A 51 8.65 -0.71 -7.62
N GLY A 52 9.65 -0.55 -6.75
CA GLY A 52 10.43 0.67 -6.62
C GLY A 52 9.74 1.70 -5.72
N ASP A 53 10.56 2.55 -5.10
CA ASP A 53 10.11 3.53 -4.10
C ASP A 53 9.24 4.63 -4.72
N ASP A 54 9.50 5.03 -5.97
CA ASP A 54 8.71 6.06 -6.65
C ASP A 54 7.25 5.61 -6.89
N LEU A 55 7.07 4.38 -7.37
CA LEU A 55 5.74 3.83 -7.62
C LEU A 55 4.97 3.62 -6.31
N ILE A 56 5.65 3.13 -5.27
CA ILE A 56 5.04 2.97 -3.95
C ILE A 56 4.63 4.32 -3.37
N ARG A 57 5.48 5.33 -3.46
CA ARG A 57 5.16 6.69 -3.04
C ARG A 57 3.93 7.21 -3.77
N GLU A 58 3.88 7.08 -5.09
CA GLU A 58 2.73 7.53 -5.89
C GLU A 58 1.43 6.84 -5.43
N VAL A 59 1.47 5.51 -5.24
CA VAL A 59 0.29 4.73 -4.84
C VAL A 59 -0.16 5.11 -3.43
N LEU A 60 0.75 5.16 -2.46
CA LEU A 60 0.42 5.45 -1.07
C LEU A 60 -0.14 6.86 -0.89
N LEU A 61 0.43 7.87 -1.57
CA LEU A 61 -0.09 9.23 -1.53
C LEU A 61 -1.50 9.33 -2.11
N ASN A 62 -1.83 8.50 -3.10
CA ASN A 62 -3.13 8.50 -3.78
C ASN A 62 -4.14 7.47 -3.23
N ALA A 63 -3.75 6.69 -2.22
CA ALA A 63 -4.59 5.68 -1.60
C ALA A 63 -5.88 6.33 -1.07
N LYS A 64 -7.03 5.71 -1.38
CA LYS A 64 -8.33 6.23 -0.95
C LYS A 64 -8.57 5.98 0.53
N PHE A 65 -8.01 4.89 1.05
CA PHE A 65 -8.13 4.48 2.43
C PHE A 65 -6.83 3.80 2.87
N LEU A 66 -6.38 4.17 4.05
CA LEU A 66 -5.38 3.46 4.85
C LEU A 66 -5.87 3.51 6.30
N SER A 67 -5.56 2.52 7.12
CA SER A 67 -5.77 2.63 8.56
C SER A 67 -4.92 3.78 9.14
N LYS A 68 -5.26 4.27 10.34
CA LYS A 68 -4.47 5.33 10.99
C LYS A 68 -3.02 4.91 11.22
N THR A 69 -2.80 3.69 11.72
CA THR A 69 -1.46 3.13 11.94
C THR A 69 -0.71 2.96 10.63
N THR A 70 -1.37 2.42 9.60
CA THR A 70 -0.76 2.25 8.28
C THR A 70 -0.39 3.59 7.64
N LEU A 71 -1.22 4.63 7.81
CA LEU A 71 -0.93 5.97 7.31
C LEU A 71 0.38 6.51 7.90
N TYR A 72 0.57 6.40 9.21
CA TYR A 72 1.82 6.83 9.85
C TYR A 72 3.03 6.01 9.38
N LEU A 73 2.86 4.69 9.25
CA LEU A 73 3.90 3.82 8.69
C LEU A 73 4.25 4.23 7.25
N ALA A 74 3.23 4.43 6.40
CA ALA A 74 3.39 4.82 5.01
C ALA A 74 4.13 6.17 4.91
N ALA A 75 3.70 7.17 5.69
CA ALA A 75 4.35 8.48 5.78
C ALA A 75 5.83 8.37 6.15
N ALA A 76 6.17 7.55 7.15
CA ALA A 76 7.54 7.29 7.54
C ALA A 76 8.34 6.54 6.46
N VAL A 77 7.72 5.63 5.73
CA VAL A 77 8.37 4.83 4.69
C VAL A 77 8.68 5.64 3.43
N VAL A 78 7.78 6.54 3.02
CA VAL A 78 7.95 7.34 1.77
C VAL A 78 8.57 8.72 2.01
N ASP A 79 8.84 9.05 3.28
CA ASP A 79 9.34 10.34 3.77
C ASP A 79 8.45 11.50 3.30
N ARG A 80 7.17 11.44 3.68
CA ARG A 80 6.18 12.47 3.37
C ARG A 80 5.27 12.77 4.56
N PRO A 81 4.87 14.04 4.76
CA PRO A 81 3.89 14.40 5.78
C PRO A 81 2.54 13.71 5.51
N ILE A 82 1.79 13.37 6.56
CA ILE A 82 0.47 12.72 6.43
C ILE A 82 -0.53 13.59 5.67
N GLU A 83 -0.32 14.90 5.69
CA GLU A 83 -1.08 15.93 4.99
C GLU A 83 -1.04 15.76 3.48
N ASP A 84 -0.01 15.11 2.92
CA ASP A 84 0.09 14.86 1.48
C ASP A 84 -0.83 13.73 1.03
N PHE A 85 -1.24 12.85 1.96
CA PHE A 85 -2.02 11.65 1.63
C PHE A 85 -3.48 11.98 1.35
N ARG A 86 -3.99 11.46 0.24
CA ARG A 86 -5.39 11.63 -0.17
C ARG A 86 -6.36 11.12 0.89
N CYS A 87 -6.11 9.94 1.47
CA CYS A 87 -6.98 9.38 2.51
C CYS A 87 -7.04 10.25 3.77
N TYR A 88 -5.96 10.95 4.13
CA TYR A 88 -5.95 11.89 5.24
C TYR A 88 -6.80 13.12 4.94
N LYS A 89 -6.61 13.76 3.78
CA LYS A 89 -7.43 14.90 3.33
C LYS A 89 -8.92 14.55 3.31
N LEU A 90 -9.26 13.37 2.81
CA LEU A 90 -10.65 12.88 2.74
C LEU A 90 -11.29 12.69 4.12
N ARG A 91 -10.53 12.22 5.12
CA ARG A 91 -11.02 12.09 6.50
C ARG A 91 -11.27 13.47 7.12
N GLN A 92 -10.38 14.43 6.90
CA GLN A 92 -10.56 15.80 7.41
C GLN A 92 -11.78 16.49 6.80
N SER A 93 -12.04 16.29 5.50
CA SER A 93 -13.20 16.89 4.83
C SER A 93 -14.53 16.20 5.14
N ASN A 94 -14.51 14.95 5.65
CA ASN A 94 -15.70 14.15 5.92
C ASN A 94 -15.62 13.45 7.30
N PRO A 95 -15.64 14.20 8.40
CA PRO A 95 -15.42 13.66 9.75
C PRO A 95 -16.49 12.67 10.21
N GLU A 96 -17.73 12.76 9.72
CA GLU A 96 -18.84 11.87 10.11
C GLU A 96 -18.75 10.47 9.50
N LEU A 97 -18.02 10.29 8.38
CA LEU A 97 -17.92 9.02 7.66
C LEU A 97 -16.80 8.10 8.17
N TYR A 98 -15.83 8.64 8.92
CA TYR A 98 -14.66 7.89 9.42
C TYR A 98 -14.36 8.25 10.88
N PRO A 99 -15.15 7.76 11.84
CA PRO A 99 -15.10 8.19 13.25
C PRO A 99 -13.91 7.64 14.07
N TYR A 100 -12.86 7.09 13.44
CA TYR A 100 -11.76 6.36 14.10
C TYR A 100 -10.36 6.86 13.71
#